data_AF-A0A6C0E295-F1
#
_entry.id   AF-A0A6C0E295-F1
#
_cell.length_a   1.000
_cell.length_b   1.000
_cell.length_c   1.000
_cell.angle_alpha   90.00
_cell.angle_beta   90.00
_cell.angle_gamma   90.00
#
_symmetry.space_group_name_H-M   'P 1'
#
loop_
_entity.id
_entity.type
_entity.pdbx_description
1 polymer ?
#
loop_
_entity_poly.entity_id
_entity_poly.type
_entity_poly.pdbx_seq_one_letter_code
_entity_poly.pdbx_strand_id
1 'polypeptide(L)'
;MIHELTNTELYEMMNSYLPIRTNEKNKYGEVLTPPKLIEEIINHFPETVWSDPYLTWIDPTCGTGNFIIMVYMKLMSGLASWIPDPKQRSKHIIENMLYMVELNDRNANVVKKIFGPNANIIEGDFLTCNSFNKKGFDMIVGNPPFQDDVLSGIGGIKRRSSGKNKLYERIILRCLQLLNRNGWIAFITPDNLFSGGSKTYLKLIQNNITLISFHKTIQSFFPKIQQYMCYFVMNMEESSVTKIFGNHGEEFECSLTNRPLNPVRNWTNYTEELMNKYVSLKRNGSVYNRGKPTSQYNQLNGEYTLIYKPSEKIFANTVELAIGYGIKKIAVFLISPDLKFESDFDGKYGIGPNIIYIPLKNKEEGNILETFLKSNIYKTLALSTKTNRQFLKIKLIEHLHLDQIVQDIHYKPKK
;
A
#
# COMPACT_ATOMS: atom_id res chain seq x y z
N MET A 1 26.83 15.44 21.31
CA MET A 1 26.97 14.34 20.33
C MET A 1 26.12 13.16 20.79
N ILE A 2 25.59 12.31 19.91
CA ILE A 2 24.64 11.25 20.29
C ILE A 2 25.15 10.30 21.39
N HIS A 3 26.46 10.06 21.48
CA HIS A 3 27.08 9.20 22.51
C HIS A 3 27.17 9.82 23.91
N GLU A 4 26.83 11.10 24.04
CA GLU A 4 26.78 11.83 25.32
C GLU A 4 25.38 11.83 25.91
N LEU A 5 24.38 11.39 25.13
CA LEU A 5 22.97 11.39 25.52
C LEU A 5 22.56 10.02 26.05
N THR A 6 21.74 10.03 27.09
CA THR A 6 21.03 8.86 27.60
C THR A 6 19.90 8.46 26.67
N ASN A 7 19.42 7.22 26.80
CA ASN A 7 18.26 6.75 26.04
C ASN A 7 17.05 7.67 26.26
N THR A 8 16.79 8.11 27.50
CA THR A 8 15.68 9.01 27.82
C THR A 8 15.79 10.34 27.06
N GLU A 9 16.97 10.97 27.07
CA GLU A 9 17.20 12.22 26.34
C GLU A 9 17.04 12.05 24.82
N LEU A 10 17.43 10.88 24.28
CA LEU A 10 17.20 10.55 22.86
C LEU A 10 15.71 10.42 22.54
N TYR A 11 14.92 9.76 23.40
CA TYR A 11 13.46 9.67 23.23
C TYR A 11 12.81 11.05 23.31
N GLU A 12 13.19 11.89 24.27
CA GLU A 12 12.70 13.26 24.41
C GLU A 12 13.05 14.12 23.19
N MET A 13 14.30 14.01 22.71
CA MET A 13 14.76 14.69 21.50
C MET A 13 13.94 14.27 20.27
N MET A 14 13.77 12.97 20.02
CA MET A 14 12.96 12.48 18.90
C MET A 14 11.51 12.98 18.97
N ASN A 15 10.91 12.97 20.16
CA ASN A 15 9.54 13.47 20.38
C ASN A 15 9.43 14.98 20.16
N SER A 16 10.47 15.76 20.51
CA SER A 16 10.52 17.21 20.31
C SER A 16 10.50 17.62 18.83
N TYR A 17 10.92 16.72 17.93
CA TYR A 17 10.90 16.95 16.49
C TYR A 17 9.56 16.60 15.83
N LEU A 18 8.73 15.76 16.45
CA LEU A 18 7.43 15.34 15.90
C LEU A 18 6.41 16.46 15.59
N PRO A 19 6.37 17.62 16.30
CA PRO A 19 5.46 18.70 15.95
C PRO A 19 5.60 19.11 14.48
N ILE A 20 4.47 19.05 13.77
CA ILE A 20 4.40 19.24 12.32
C ILE A 20 4.94 20.62 11.93
N ARG A 21 6.07 20.64 11.22
CA ARG A 21 6.48 21.82 10.45
C ARG A 21 5.67 21.86 9.16
N THR A 22 4.55 22.59 9.18
CA THR A 22 3.55 22.64 8.08
C THR A 22 4.17 22.88 6.69
N ASN A 23 5.27 23.64 6.63
CA ASN A 23 5.99 23.92 5.38
C ASN A 23 6.78 22.72 4.83
N GLU A 24 7.38 21.90 5.70
CA GLU A 24 8.20 20.75 5.31
C GLU A 24 7.32 19.60 4.78
N LYS A 25 6.20 19.35 5.46
CA LYS A 25 5.19 18.37 5.03
C LYS A 25 4.66 18.64 3.63
N ASN A 26 4.37 19.90 3.30
CA ASN A 26 3.78 20.31 2.02
C ASN A 26 4.78 20.39 0.85
N LYS A 27 6.09 20.30 1.14
CA LYS A 27 7.15 20.41 0.13
C LYS A 27 7.85 19.08 -0.14
N TYR A 28 8.03 18.28 0.91
CA TYR A 28 8.82 17.04 0.85
C TYR A 28 8.00 15.80 1.19
N GLY A 29 6.68 15.94 1.43
CA GLY A 29 5.82 14.84 1.86
C GLY A 29 6.22 14.26 3.22
N GLU A 30 6.92 15.04 4.06
CA GLU A 30 7.51 14.59 5.32
C GLU A 30 6.45 14.15 6.33
N VAL A 31 6.71 12.99 6.94
CA VAL A 31 5.92 12.43 8.02
C VAL A 31 6.88 11.83 9.04
N LEU A 32 7.15 12.56 10.12
CA LEU A 32 8.02 12.07 11.18
C LEU A 32 7.36 10.92 11.93
N THR A 33 8.13 9.84 12.12
CA THR A 33 7.65 8.60 12.73
C THR A 33 7.94 8.62 14.24
N PRO A 34 6.93 8.41 15.10
CA PRO A 34 7.12 8.35 16.54
C PRO A 34 7.98 7.14 16.98
N PRO A 35 8.87 7.30 17.99
CA PRO A 35 9.77 6.23 18.45
C PRO A 35 9.06 4.92 18.81
N LYS A 36 7.88 5.00 19.43
CA LYS A 36 7.08 3.83 19.81
C LYS A 36 6.71 2.94 18.62
N LEU A 37 6.34 3.54 17.48
CA LEU A 37 6.00 2.79 16.26
C LEU A 37 7.27 2.20 15.63
N ILE A 38 8.37 2.95 15.65
CA ILE A 38 9.67 2.45 15.16
C ILE A 38 10.10 1.22 15.95
N GLU A 39 10.01 1.29 17.28
CA GLU A 39 10.34 0.20 18.19
C GLU A 39 9.53 -1.06 17.89
N GLU A 40 8.21 -0.92 17.73
CA GLU A 40 7.31 -2.00 17.31
C GLU A 40 7.81 -2.67 16.01
N ILE A 41 8.16 -1.87 15.01
CA ILE A 41 8.60 -2.37 13.69
C ILE A 41 9.94 -3.10 13.76
N ILE A 42 10.96 -2.48 14.38
CA ILE A 42 12.31 -3.06 14.39
C ILE A 42 12.43 -4.26 15.33
N ASN A 43 11.51 -4.45 16.28
CA ASN A 43 11.42 -5.63 17.12
C ASN A 43 11.04 -6.91 16.35
N HIS A 44 10.61 -6.79 15.10
CA HIS A 44 10.33 -7.93 14.23
C HIS A 44 11.57 -8.45 13.47
N PHE A 45 12.73 -7.78 13.57
CA PHE A 45 13.98 -8.36 13.07
C PHE A 45 14.50 -9.48 13.98
N PRO A 46 15.26 -10.45 13.45
CA PRO A 46 15.94 -11.45 14.28
C PRO A 46 16.87 -10.79 15.29
N GLU A 47 16.91 -11.28 16.54
CA GLU A 47 17.77 -10.70 17.59
C GLU A 47 19.26 -10.67 17.23
N THR A 48 19.71 -11.61 16.40
CA THR A 48 21.10 -11.71 15.95
C THR A 48 21.60 -10.47 15.21
N VAL A 49 20.70 -9.70 14.55
CA VAL A 49 21.11 -8.51 13.80
C VAL A 49 21.64 -7.38 14.71
N TRP A 50 21.28 -7.40 15.99
CA TRP A 50 21.70 -6.37 16.95
C TRP A 50 23.10 -6.62 17.54
N SER A 51 23.62 -7.84 17.38
CA SER A 51 24.92 -8.25 17.92
C SER A 51 25.98 -8.52 16.83
N ASP A 52 25.65 -8.31 15.55
CA ASP A 52 26.60 -8.42 14.45
C ASP A 52 27.22 -7.03 14.14
N PRO A 53 28.52 -6.84 14.40
CA PRO A 53 29.19 -5.55 14.24
C PRO A 53 29.49 -5.19 12.78
N TYR A 54 29.22 -6.08 11.82
CA TYR A 54 29.54 -5.89 10.40
C TYR A 54 28.32 -5.51 9.55
N LEU A 55 27.10 -5.63 10.10
CA LEU A 55 25.89 -5.25 9.38
C LEU A 55 25.82 -3.74 9.16
N THR A 56 25.41 -3.38 7.96
CA THR A 56 25.20 -1.99 7.57
C THR A 56 23.73 -1.66 7.43
N TRP A 57 23.36 -0.52 8.02
CA TRP A 57 22.00 -0.02 8.18
C TRP A 57 21.84 1.26 7.38
N ILE A 58 20.74 1.38 6.64
CA ILE A 58 20.40 2.61 5.93
C ILE A 58 18.94 3.02 6.15
N ASP A 59 18.75 4.32 6.39
CA ASP A 59 17.47 4.97 6.15
C ASP A 59 17.57 5.84 4.88
N PRO A 60 16.87 5.48 3.79
CA PRO A 60 16.98 6.15 2.51
C PRO A 60 16.31 7.53 2.47
N THR A 61 15.51 7.88 3.48
CA THR A 61 14.78 9.15 3.58
C THR A 61 14.62 9.51 5.05
N CYS A 62 15.73 9.79 5.71
CA CYS A 62 15.81 9.66 7.17
C CYS A 62 15.08 10.75 7.96
N GLY A 63 14.69 11.87 7.33
CA GLY A 63 14.13 13.02 8.02
C GLY A 63 15.07 13.48 9.12
N THR A 64 14.56 13.63 10.34
CA THR A 64 15.37 13.97 11.54
C THR A 64 16.14 12.79 12.14
N GLY A 65 16.10 11.61 11.52
CA GLY A 65 16.91 10.44 11.88
C GLY A 65 16.30 9.49 12.90
N ASN A 66 15.01 9.60 13.23
CA ASN A 66 14.38 8.82 14.31
C ASN A 66 14.58 7.29 14.17
N PHE A 67 14.47 6.74 12.96
CA PHE A 67 14.73 5.31 12.73
C PHE A 67 16.17 4.93 13.07
N ILE A 68 17.13 5.72 12.61
CA ILE A 68 18.56 5.46 12.83
C ILE A 68 18.97 5.70 14.28
N ILE A 69 18.33 6.63 15.00
CA ILE A 69 18.54 6.81 16.45
C ILE A 69 18.08 5.55 17.21
N MET A 70 16.91 5.00 16.87
CA MET A 70 16.43 3.76 17.49
C MET A 70 17.33 2.55 17.18
N VAL A 71 17.80 2.44 15.94
CA VAL A 71 18.80 1.42 15.54
C VAL A 71 20.10 1.60 16.32
N TYR A 72 20.62 2.83 16.41
CA TYR A 72 21.82 3.16 17.18
C TYR A 72 21.70 2.70 18.64
N MET A 73 20.57 2.99 19.30
CA MET A 73 20.35 2.59 20.69
C MET A 73 20.36 1.07 20.87
N LYS A 74 19.76 0.33 19.95
CA LYS A 74 19.81 -1.15 19.98
C LYS A 74 21.21 -1.70 19.73
N LEU A 75 21.94 -1.16 18.75
CA LEU A 75 23.31 -1.58 18.46
C LEU A 75 24.27 -1.24 19.61
N MET A 76 24.08 -0.10 20.28
CA MET A 76 24.81 0.23 21.50
C MET A 76 24.62 -0.87 22.54
N SER A 77 23.40 -1.37 22.76
CA SER A 77 23.19 -2.50 23.69
C SER A 77 23.79 -3.82 23.17
N GLY A 78 23.43 -4.20 21.94
CA GLY A 78 23.75 -5.53 21.39
C GLY A 78 25.23 -5.77 21.10
N LEU A 79 26.03 -4.71 20.93
CA LEU A 79 27.48 -4.80 20.69
C LEU A 79 28.33 -4.59 21.96
N ALA A 80 27.71 -4.48 23.15
CA ALA A 80 28.42 -4.20 24.39
C ALA A 80 29.50 -5.22 24.76
N SER A 81 29.28 -6.49 24.43
CA SER A 81 30.26 -7.56 24.65
C SER A 81 31.40 -7.53 23.62
N TRP A 82 31.14 -7.06 22.41
CA TRP A 82 32.12 -7.02 21.32
C TRP A 82 33.03 -5.79 21.37
N ILE A 83 32.46 -4.59 21.61
CA ILE A 83 33.23 -3.38 21.95
C ILE A 83 32.76 -2.88 23.33
N PRO A 84 33.45 -3.27 24.41
CA PRO A 84 33.08 -2.86 25.77
C PRO A 84 33.08 -1.35 25.97
N ASP A 85 34.08 -0.64 25.44
CA ASP A 85 34.16 0.82 25.57
C ASP A 85 33.01 1.52 24.81
N PRO A 86 32.12 2.26 25.50
CA PRO A 86 30.94 2.84 24.87
C PRO A 86 31.30 3.92 23.81
N LYS A 87 32.42 4.64 23.96
CA LYS A 87 32.81 5.67 23.00
C LYS A 87 33.36 5.06 21.71
N GLN A 88 34.21 4.04 21.81
CA GLN A 88 34.71 3.28 20.66
C GLN A 88 33.58 2.54 19.96
N ARG A 89 32.65 1.96 20.71
CA ARG A 89 31.45 1.30 20.17
C ARG A 89 30.56 2.26 19.39
N SER A 90 30.26 3.42 19.98
CA SER A 90 29.50 4.47 19.30
C SER A 90 30.20 4.92 18.02
N LYS A 91 31.51 5.17 18.09
CA LYS A 91 32.33 5.54 16.93
C LYS A 91 32.21 4.47 15.83
N HIS A 92 32.38 3.20 16.16
CA HIS A 92 32.25 2.10 15.20
C HIS A 92 30.87 2.05 14.56
N ILE A 93 29.81 2.16 15.36
CA ILE A 93 28.43 2.16 14.86
C ILE A 93 28.21 3.32 13.87
N ILE A 94 28.59 4.54 14.26
CA ILE A 94 28.36 5.76 13.45
C ILE A 94 29.16 5.74 12.16
N GLU A 95 30.44 5.39 12.22
CA GLU A 95 31.36 5.50 11.09
C GLU A 95 31.24 4.32 10.12
N ASN A 96 30.94 3.10 10.62
CA ASN A 96 31.00 1.88 9.80
C ASN A 96 29.63 1.27 9.50
N MET A 97 28.65 1.41 10.41
CA MET A 97 27.38 0.69 10.33
C MET A 97 26.22 1.56 9.84
N LEU A 98 26.13 2.82 10.25
CA LEU A 98 24.96 3.66 9.98
C LEU A 98 25.13 4.56 8.75
N TYR A 99 24.11 4.56 7.90
CA TYR A 99 24.02 5.35 6.67
C TYR A 99 22.66 6.03 6.56
N MET A 100 22.63 7.26 6.04
CA MET A 100 21.43 8.08 5.98
C MET A 100 21.40 8.91 4.71
N VAL A 101 20.24 8.98 4.05
CA VAL A 101 20.02 9.92 2.95
C VAL A 101 18.85 10.82 3.29
N GLU A 102 19.05 12.13 3.10
CA GLU A 102 18.02 13.13 3.36
C GLU A 102 18.06 14.23 2.30
N LEU A 103 16.91 14.51 1.70
CA LEU A 103 16.79 15.52 0.64
C LEU A 103 16.75 16.95 1.21
N ASN A 104 16.21 17.10 2.41
CA ASN A 104 16.03 18.38 3.08
C ASN A 104 17.29 18.79 3.86
N ASP A 105 17.89 19.90 3.45
CA ASP A 105 19.07 20.50 4.07
C ASP A 105 18.92 20.75 5.58
N ARG A 106 17.76 21.21 6.04
CA ARG A 106 17.51 21.47 7.48
C ARG A 106 17.50 20.18 8.29
N ASN A 107 16.86 19.14 7.78
CA ASN A 107 16.84 17.83 8.43
C ASN A 107 18.21 17.17 8.40
N ALA A 108 18.89 17.21 7.24
CA ALA A 108 20.26 16.73 7.12
C ALA A 108 21.17 17.44 8.14
N ASN A 109 21.01 18.74 8.35
CA ASN A 109 21.74 19.49 9.39
C ASN A 109 21.40 19.06 10.82
N VAL A 110 20.14 18.69 11.11
CA VAL A 110 19.76 18.11 12.41
C VAL A 110 20.50 16.79 12.62
N VAL A 111 20.45 15.88 11.64
CA VAL A 111 21.09 14.57 11.71
C VAL A 111 22.62 14.70 11.85
N LYS A 112 23.26 15.61 11.09
CA LYS A 112 24.69 15.93 11.22
C LYS A 112 25.07 16.41 12.62
N LYS A 113 24.22 17.20 13.29
CA LYS A 113 24.46 17.66 14.67
C LYS A 113 24.32 16.52 15.70
N ILE A 114 23.41 15.58 15.46
CA ILE A 114 23.17 14.44 16.34
C ILE A 114 24.34 13.46 16.24
N PHE A 115 24.63 12.97 15.03
CA PHE A 115 25.59 11.89 14.80
C PHE A 115 27.03 12.38 14.60
N GLY A 116 27.22 13.65 14.27
CA GLY A 116 28.54 14.26 14.09
C GLY A 116 29.07 14.23 12.66
N PRO A 117 30.27 14.83 12.46
CA PRO A 117 30.84 15.04 11.13
C PRO A 117 31.31 13.76 10.43
N ASN A 118 31.56 12.68 11.18
CA ASN A 118 32.03 11.41 10.63
C ASN A 118 30.89 10.47 10.24
N ALA A 119 29.63 10.87 10.44
CA ALA A 119 28.47 10.05 10.10
C ALA A 119 28.29 9.98 8.57
N ASN A 120 27.91 8.80 8.07
CA ASN A 120 27.65 8.61 6.65
C ASN A 120 26.28 9.20 6.26
N ILE A 121 26.24 10.50 5.95
CA ILE A 121 25.02 11.23 5.58
C ILE A 121 25.17 11.82 4.18
N ILE A 122 24.29 11.42 3.26
CA ILE A 122 24.14 12.09 1.96
C ILE A 122 23.00 13.08 2.04
N GLU A 123 23.31 14.35 1.78
CA GLU A 123 22.31 15.39 1.56
C GLU A 123 21.92 15.40 0.07
N GLY A 124 20.78 14.81 -0.28
CA GLY A 124 20.36 14.67 -1.67
C GLY A 124 19.18 13.73 -1.92
N ASP A 125 18.83 13.55 -3.19
CA ASP A 125 17.71 12.69 -3.62
C ASP A 125 18.17 11.22 -3.67
N PHE A 126 17.63 10.39 -2.79
CA PHE A 126 17.94 8.95 -2.76
C PHE A 126 17.73 8.25 -4.10
N LEU A 127 16.79 8.69 -4.95
CA LEU A 127 16.55 8.06 -6.25
C LEU A 127 17.63 8.38 -7.28
N THR A 128 18.46 9.40 -7.07
CA THR A 128 19.50 9.84 -8.03
C THR A 128 20.89 9.95 -7.44
N CYS A 129 21.04 9.96 -6.11
CA CYS A 129 22.35 10.03 -5.48
C CYS A 129 23.19 8.80 -5.90
N ASN A 130 24.48 9.00 -6.14
CA ASN A 130 25.39 7.86 -6.23
C ASN A 130 25.59 7.35 -4.80
N SER A 131 25.27 6.07 -4.56
CA SER A 131 25.41 5.41 -3.27
C SER A 131 26.81 5.65 -2.68
N PHE A 132 26.99 5.52 -1.36
CA PHE A 132 28.20 5.76 -0.52
C PHE A 132 29.52 5.07 -0.96
N ASN A 133 29.82 4.97 -2.25
CA ASN A 133 30.78 4.05 -2.85
C ASN A 133 30.62 2.60 -2.35
N LYS A 134 29.40 2.24 -1.91
CA LYS A 134 29.03 0.94 -1.36
C LYS A 134 28.08 0.22 -2.32
N LYS A 135 28.27 -1.09 -2.46
CA LYS A 135 27.47 -1.93 -3.38
C LYS A 135 26.06 -2.21 -2.86
N GLY A 136 25.86 -2.24 -1.55
CA GLY A 136 24.56 -2.49 -0.93
C GLY A 136 24.60 -2.44 0.60
N PHE A 137 23.46 -2.68 1.22
CA PHE A 137 23.21 -2.61 2.67
C PHE A 137 22.53 -3.89 3.16
N ASP A 138 22.76 -4.23 4.41
CA ASP A 138 22.20 -5.44 5.02
C ASP A 138 20.83 -5.17 5.62
N MET A 139 20.63 -3.97 6.16
CA MET A 139 19.39 -3.57 6.81
C MET A 139 18.91 -2.23 6.25
N ILE A 140 17.68 -2.18 5.76
CA ILE A 140 17.04 -0.97 5.24
C ILE A 140 15.79 -0.69 6.05
N VAL A 141 15.72 0.47 6.70
CA VAL A 141 14.60 0.86 7.57
C VAL A 141 14.11 2.25 7.21
N GLY A 142 12.86 2.59 7.52
CA GLY A 142 12.39 3.95 7.33
C GLY A 142 10.89 4.12 7.10
N ASN A 143 10.52 5.36 6.82
CA ASN A 143 9.19 5.77 6.42
C ASN A 143 9.28 6.60 5.13
N PRO A 144 9.34 5.95 3.94
CA PRO A 144 9.50 6.66 2.69
C PRO A 144 8.34 7.63 2.40
N PRO A 145 8.59 8.81 1.81
CA PRO A 145 7.55 9.78 1.48
C PRO A 145 6.53 9.22 0.48
N PHE A 146 5.25 9.47 0.74
CA PHE A 146 4.15 8.77 0.04
C PHE A 146 3.79 9.35 -1.33
N GLN A 147 4.03 10.64 -1.55
CA GLN A 147 3.64 11.36 -2.77
C GLN A 147 4.79 12.22 -3.27
N ASP A 148 4.91 12.31 -4.59
CA ASP A 148 5.67 13.39 -5.22
C ASP A 148 4.80 14.64 -5.14
N ASP A 149 5.21 15.66 -4.41
CA ASP A 149 4.57 16.96 -4.60
C ASP A 149 4.89 17.50 -6.00
N VAL A 150 3.86 18.06 -6.62
CA VAL A 150 3.83 18.61 -7.99
C VAL A 150 4.65 19.91 -8.12
N LEU A 151 5.30 20.36 -7.04
CA LEU A 151 5.98 21.64 -6.97
C LEU A 151 7.49 21.46 -6.89
N SER A 152 8.20 22.12 -7.82
CA SER A 152 9.66 22.27 -7.93
C SER A 152 10.44 21.17 -8.65
N GLY A 153 10.05 20.89 -9.91
CA GLY A 153 11.10 20.71 -10.92
C GLY A 153 11.68 22.08 -11.28
N ILE A 154 12.97 22.30 -11.04
CA ILE A 154 13.71 23.37 -11.74
C ILE A 154 13.52 23.08 -13.24
N GLY A 155 12.83 23.97 -13.95
CA GLY A 155 12.55 23.83 -15.38
C GLY A 155 11.11 23.45 -15.78
N GLY A 156 10.12 23.47 -14.89
CA GLY A 156 8.70 23.45 -15.28
C GLY A 156 8.18 22.13 -15.89
N ILE A 157 8.97 21.05 -15.88
CA ILE A 157 8.51 19.74 -16.35
C ILE A 157 7.67 19.08 -15.24
N LYS A 158 6.34 19.08 -15.43
CA LYS A 158 5.39 18.32 -14.60
C LYS A 158 5.79 16.83 -14.61
N ARG A 159 6.36 16.31 -13.52
CA ARG A 159 6.43 14.85 -13.31
C ARG A 159 4.98 14.34 -13.24
N ARG A 160 4.57 13.60 -14.27
CA ARG A 160 3.19 13.15 -14.45
C ARG A 160 2.69 12.39 -13.21
N SER A 161 1.69 12.94 -12.52
CA SER A 161 0.90 12.28 -11.48
C SER A 161 -0.01 11.20 -12.07
N SER A 162 0.51 10.30 -12.89
CA SER A 162 -0.22 9.07 -13.22
C SER A 162 -0.05 8.14 -12.02
N GLY A 163 -1.14 7.56 -11.51
CA GLY A 163 -1.12 6.64 -10.37
C GLY A 163 -0.32 5.33 -10.58
N LYS A 164 0.61 5.30 -11.53
CA LYS A 164 1.44 4.15 -11.93
C LYS A 164 2.89 4.20 -11.45
N ASN A 165 3.33 5.21 -10.70
CA ASN A 165 4.71 5.28 -10.17
C ASN A 165 4.77 6.17 -8.92
N LYS A 166 4.26 5.72 -7.77
CA LYS A 166 4.31 6.52 -6.53
C LYS A 166 5.74 6.64 -6.00
N LEU A 167 6.06 7.70 -5.27
CA LEU A 167 7.42 7.96 -4.78
C LEU A 167 7.96 6.82 -3.91
N TYR A 168 7.24 6.44 -2.85
CA TYR A 168 7.63 5.31 -2.00
C TYR A 168 7.81 3.99 -2.77
N GLU A 169 7.01 3.74 -3.82
CA GLU A 169 7.16 2.53 -4.65
C GLU A 169 8.51 2.53 -5.40
N ARG A 170 8.94 3.70 -5.92
CA ARG A 170 10.25 3.83 -6.57
C ARG A 170 11.40 3.69 -5.58
N ILE A 171 11.25 4.25 -4.37
CA ILE A 171 12.24 4.11 -3.29
C ILE A 171 12.38 2.64 -2.92
N ILE A 172 11.27 1.93 -2.70
CA ILE A 172 11.27 0.48 -2.42
C ILE A 172 12.00 -0.29 -3.53
N LEU A 173 11.68 -0.03 -4.81
CA LEU A 173 12.34 -0.72 -5.91
C LEU A 173 13.85 -0.47 -5.96
N ARG A 174 14.31 0.73 -5.61
CA ARG A 174 15.73 1.04 -5.49
C ARG A 174 16.36 0.36 -4.26
N CYS A 175 15.68 0.32 -3.12
CA CYS A 175 16.13 -0.40 -1.93
C CYS A 175 16.33 -1.89 -2.24
N LEU A 176 15.43 -2.53 -2.98
CA LEU A 176 15.59 -3.92 -3.42
C LEU A 176 16.84 -4.15 -4.29
N GLN A 177 17.31 -3.14 -5.02
CA GLN A 177 18.56 -3.22 -5.81
C GLN A 177 19.80 -3.04 -4.95
N LEU A 178 19.68 -2.31 -3.84
CA LEU A 178 20.75 -2.00 -2.90
C LEU A 178 20.79 -2.96 -1.71
N LEU A 179 19.86 -3.90 -1.60
CA LEU A 179 19.83 -4.86 -0.51
C LEU A 179 20.84 -5.98 -0.78
N ASN A 180 21.69 -6.28 0.20
CA ASN A 180 22.61 -7.39 0.14
C ASN A 180 21.86 -8.73 0.24
N ARG A 181 22.55 -9.83 -0.08
CA ARG A 181 22.04 -11.19 0.15
C ARG A 181 21.73 -11.35 1.65
N ASN A 182 20.61 -11.99 1.96
CA ASN A 182 20.08 -12.15 3.33
C ASN A 182 19.73 -10.83 4.04
N GLY A 183 19.72 -9.71 3.31
CA GLY A 183 19.39 -8.42 3.88
C GLY A 183 17.90 -8.30 4.19
N TRP A 184 17.57 -7.33 5.04
CA TRP A 184 16.22 -7.06 5.52
C TRP A 184 15.73 -5.66 5.16
N ILE A 185 14.43 -5.53 4.93
CA ILE A 185 13.74 -4.24 4.81
C ILE A 185 12.60 -4.18 5.82
N ALA A 186 12.47 -3.08 6.54
CA ALA A 186 11.26 -2.74 7.29
C ALA A 186 10.80 -1.32 6.97
N PHE A 187 9.60 -1.19 6.41
CA PHE A 187 9.05 0.11 6.01
C PHE A 187 7.63 0.32 6.46
N ILE A 188 7.33 1.59 6.73
CA ILE A 188 5.98 2.14 6.79
C ILE A 188 5.57 2.56 5.38
N THR A 189 4.34 2.22 4.97
CA THR A 189 3.85 2.47 3.61
C THR A 189 2.33 2.60 3.60
N PRO A 190 1.73 3.27 2.61
CA PRO A 190 0.32 3.12 2.32
C PRO A 190 -0.03 1.64 2.11
N ASP A 191 -1.15 1.21 2.71
CA ASP A 191 -1.64 -0.18 2.63
C ASP A 191 -1.93 -0.66 1.21
N ASN A 192 -2.22 0.28 0.30
CA ASN A 192 -2.54 0.01 -1.09
C ASN A 192 -1.35 -0.59 -1.85
N LEU A 193 -0.12 -0.53 -1.31
CA LEU A 193 1.02 -1.30 -1.79
C LEU A 193 0.68 -2.78 -1.90
N PHE A 194 -0.04 -3.30 -0.90
CA PHE A 194 -0.43 -4.70 -0.81
C PHE A 194 -1.79 -5.00 -1.43
N SER A 195 -2.47 -4.02 -2.05
CA SER A 195 -3.78 -4.22 -2.66
C SER A 195 -3.80 -5.07 -3.94
N GLY A 196 -2.64 -5.56 -4.40
CA GLY A 196 -2.52 -6.52 -5.50
C GLY A 196 -2.32 -5.90 -6.90
N GLY A 197 -1.61 -6.66 -7.74
CA GLY A 197 -1.43 -6.39 -9.18
C GLY A 197 -0.64 -5.13 -9.55
N SER A 198 0.12 -4.51 -8.64
CA SER A 198 1.09 -3.45 -8.98
C SER A 198 2.46 -4.04 -9.28
N LYS A 199 3.27 -3.39 -10.12
CA LYS A 199 4.63 -3.85 -10.43
C LYS A 199 5.49 -3.99 -9.17
N THR A 200 5.36 -3.04 -8.24
CA THR A 200 6.08 -3.02 -6.97
C THR A 200 5.66 -4.17 -6.07
N TYR A 201 4.35 -4.42 -5.92
CA TYR A 201 3.84 -5.59 -5.19
C TYR A 201 4.41 -6.88 -5.75
N LEU A 202 4.36 -7.06 -7.08
CA LEU A 202 4.88 -8.27 -7.74
C LEU A 202 6.38 -8.46 -7.53
N LYS A 203 7.15 -7.36 -7.41
CA LYS A 203 8.58 -7.44 -7.11
C LYS A 203 8.85 -7.76 -5.65
N LEU A 204 8.02 -7.26 -4.73
CA LEU A 204 8.13 -7.53 -3.30
C LEU A 204 7.88 -9.01 -2.97
N ILE A 205 6.78 -9.59 -3.49
CA ILE A 205 6.41 -10.99 -3.24
C ILE A 205 7.34 -12.03 -3.89
N GLN A 206 8.39 -11.59 -4.62
CA GLN A 206 9.48 -12.47 -5.04
C GLN A 206 10.47 -12.77 -3.91
N ASN A 207 10.32 -12.08 -2.77
CA ASN A 207 11.14 -12.23 -1.58
C ASN A 207 10.22 -12.62 -0.42
N ASN A 208 10.82 -13.05 0.69
CA ASN A 208 10.09 -13.41 1.90
C ASN A 208 9.61 -12.16 2.66
N ILE A 209 8.33 -11.82 2.52
CA ILE A 209 7.67 -10.88 3.41
C ILE A 209 7.25 -11.65 4.65
N THR A 210 7.97 -11.46 5.75
CA THR A 210 7.72 -12.19 7.00
C THR A 210 6.47 -11.69 7.69
N LEU A 211 6.16 -10.39 7.55
CA LEU A 211 5.08 -9.75 8.28
C LEU A 211 4.50 -8.55 7.53
N ILE A 212 3.17 -8.40 7.60
CA ILE A 212 2.47 -7.14 7.28
C ILE A 212 1.49 -6.82 8.40
N SER A 213 1.50 -5.58 8.89
CA SER A 213 0.53 -5.10 9.87
C SER A 213 -0.36 -4.01 9.31
N PHE A 214 -1.67 -4.30 9.22
CA PHE A 214 -2.73 -3.37 8.86
C PHE A 214 -3.47 -2.83 10.08
N HIS A 215 -2.91 -3.02 11.28
CA HIS A 215 -3.60 -2.72 12.53
C HIS A 215 -4.04 -1.25 12.60
N LYS A 216 -5.30 -1.01 12.98
CA LYS A 216 -5.91 0.35 12.93
C LYS A 216 -5.17 1.39 13.78
N THR A 217 -4.44 0.97 14.83
CA THR A 217 -3.68 1.90 15.69
C THR A 217 -2.53 2.56 14.96
N ILE A 218 -2.01 1.97 13.88
CA ILE A 218 -0.96 2.58 13.05
C ILE A 218 -1.42 3.96 12.58
N GLN A 219 -2.70 4.10 12.21
CA GLN A 219 -3.26 5.36 11.75
C GLN A 219 -3.24 6.48 12.82
N SER A 220 -3.24 6.12 14.11
CA SER A 220 -3.19 7.10 15.20
C SER A 220 -1.87 7.88 15.24
N PHE A 221 -0.78 7.30 14.71
CA PHE A 221 0.49 7.98 14.52
C PHE A 221 0.49 8.94 13.31
N PHE A 222 -0.57 8.89 12.48
CA PHE A 222 -0.70 9.66 11.24
C PHE A 222 -2.05 10.40 11.14
N PRO A 223 -2.43 11.23 12.14
CA PRO A 223 -3.80 11.77 12.28
C PRO A 223 -4.26 12.68 11.13
N LYS A 224 -3.32 13.24 10.35
CA LYS A 224 -3.61 14.13 9.20
C LYS A 224 -3.43 13.43 7.85
N ILE A 225 -3.23 12.11 7.81
CA ILE A 225 -3.05 11.35 6.58
C ILE A 225 -4.34 10.61 6.30
N GLN A 226 -5.03 10.99 5.22
CA GLN A 226 -6.27 10.32 4.87
C GLN A 226 -6.03 8.89 4.38
N GLN A 227 -4.91 8.61 3.72
CA GLN A 227 -4.57 7.27 3.24
C GLN A 227 -4.20 6.38 4.43
N TYR A 228 -4.80 5.19 4.51
CA TYR A 228 -4.44 4.22 5.55
C TYR A 228 -3.03 3.69 5.36
N MET A 229 -2.37 3.50 6.49
CA MET A 229 -0.97 3.12 6.62
C MET A 229 -0.84 1.69 7.13
N CYS A 230 0.18 1.00 6.67
CA CYS A 230 0.64 -0.28 7.21
C CYS A 230 2.17 -0.22 7.39
N TYR A 231 2.73 -1.23 8.03
CA TYR A 231 4.15 -1.54 7.90
C TYR A 231 4.35 -2.98 7.48
N PHE A 232 5.51 -3.27 6.91
CA PHE A 232 5.91 -4.63 6.57
C PHE A 232 7.38 -4.86 6.91
N VAL A 233 7.72 -6.13 7.12
CA VAL A 233 9.09 -6.61 7.28
C VAL A 233 9.32 -7.71 6.25
N MET A 234 10.47 -7.66 5.60
CA MET A 234 10.87 -8.63 4.59
C MET A 234 12.37 -8.92 4.65
N ASN A 235 12.77 -10.08 4.15
CA ASN A 235 14.16 -10.42 3.93
C ASN A 235 14.38 -10.94 2.50
N MET A 236 15.64 -11.02 2.07
CA MET A 236 16.02 -11.55 0.75
C MET A 236 16.17 -13.07 0.76
N GLU A 237 15.09 -13.77 1.11
CA GLU A 237 14.96 -15.23 0.99
C GLU A 237 13.78 -15.58 0.05
N GLU A 238 13.63 -16.87 -0.26
CA GLU A 238 12.48 -17.35 -1.02
C GLU A 238 11.18 -17.06 -0.27
N SER A 239 10.14 -16.67 -1.03
CA SER A 239 8.85 -16.33 -0.44
C SER A 239 8.30 -17.49 0.36
N SER A 240 7.97 -17.22 1.63
CA SER A 240 7.31 -18.18 2.52
C SER A 240 5.91 -17.69 2.89
N VAL A 241 5.39 -18.18 4.00
CA VAL A 241 4.12 -17.73 4.59
C VAL A 241 4.33 -16.38 5.27
N THR A 242 3.42 -15.43 5.04
CA THR A 242 3.46 -14.11 5.64
C THR A 242 2.50 -14.04 6.82
N LYS A 243 2.98 -13.56 7.97
CA LYS A 243 2.12 -13.22 9.10
C LYS A 243 1.38 -11.90 8.82
N ILE A 244 0.06 -11.91 8.92
CA ILE A 244 -0.80 -10.75 8.72
C ILE A 244 -1.45 -10.35 10.03
N PHE A 245 -1.27 -9.10 10.43
CA PHE A 245 -2.06 -8.46 11.49
C PHE A 245 -3.17 -7.65 10.85
N GLY A 246 -4.40 -8.10 11.04
CA GLY A 246 -5.62 -7.48 10.55
C GLY A 246 -5.92 -6.16 11.25
N ASN A 247 -6.93 -5.45 10.72
CA ASN A 247 -7.26 -4.10 11.17
C ASN A 247 -7.81 -4.06 12.60
N HIS A 248 -8.33 -5.17 13.13
CA HIS A 248 -8.95 -5.24 14.46
C HIS A 248 -8.24 -6.20 15.42
N GLY A 249 -7.00 -6.57 15.11
CA GLY A 249 -6.17 -7.45 15.95
C GLY A 249 -6.25 -8.92 15.59
N GLU A 250 -6.92 -9.26 14.48
CA GLU A 250 -6.86 -10.60 13.92
C GLU A 250 -5.42 -10.94 13.50
N GLU A 251 -4.98 -12.15 13.79
CA GLU A 251 -3.68 -12.66 13.33
C GLU A 251 -3.92 -13.93 12.53
N PHE A 252 -3.36 -13.98 11.33
CA PHE A 252 -3.35 -15.19 10.53
C PHE A 252 -2.14 -15.21 9.60
N GLU A 253 -1.97 -16.32 8.91
CA GLU A 253 -0.84 -16.58 8.04
C GLU A 253 -1.35 -16.92 6.64
N CYS A 254 -0.76 -16.31 5.61
CA CYS A 254 -1.07 -16.66 4.23
C CYS A 254 0.13 -16.49 3.29
N SER A 255 0.11 -17.22 2.18
CA SER A 255 1.06 -16.99 1.10
C SER A 255 0.58 -15.83 0.22
N LEU A 256 1.42 -14.80 0.09
CA LEU A 256 1.17 -13.73 -0.86
C LEU A 256 1.40 -14.25 -2.27
N THR A 257 0.42 -14.05 -3.15
CA THR A 257 0.44 -14.58 -4.51
C THR A 257 0.28 -13.48 -5.54
N ASN A 258 0.72 -13.74 -6.77
CA ASN A 258 0.41 -12.87 -7.90
C ASN A 258 -1.10 -12.92 -8.16
N ARG A 259 -1.84 -11.96 -7.60
CA ARG A 259 -3.28 -11.81 -7.79
C ARG A 259 -3.67 -10.37 -8.12
N PRO A 260 -4.79 -10.16 -8.85
CA PRO A 260 -5.16 -8.85 -9.36
C PRO A 260 -5.53 -7.86 -8.26
N LEU A 261 -6.09 -8.36 -7.16
CA LEU A 261 -6.40 -7.60 -5.96
C LEU A 261 -6.29 -8.44 -4.68
N ASN A 262 -6.01 -7.79 -3.54
CA ASN A 262 -6.00 -8.36 -2.19
C ASN A 262 -6.96 -7.59 -1.26
N PRO A 263 -7.39 -8.22 -0.15
CA PRO A 263 -7.99 -7.49 0.97
C PRO A 263 -6.97 -6.53 1.62
N VAL A 264 -7.45 -5.41 2.18
CA VAL A 264 -6.63 -4.43 2.92
C VAL A 264 -7.35 -3.78 4.14
N ARG A 265 -8.66 -4.07 4.33
CA ARG A 265 -9.49 -3.49 5.41
C ARG A 265 -10.04 -4.49 6.41
N ASN A 266 -10.11 -5.75 6.03
CA ASN A 266 -10.58 -6.84 6.86
C ASN A 266 -9.93 -8.12 6.34
N TRP A 267 -8.60 -8.11 6.27
CA TRP A 267 -7.88 -9.29 5.80
C TRP A 267 -7.82 -10.29 6.95
N THR A 268 -8.55 -11.37 6.78
CA THR A 268 -8.65 -12.52 7.69
C THR A 268 -8.56 -13.82 6.89
N ASN A 269 -8.37 -14.95 7.57
CA ASN A 269 -8.42 -16.27 6.94
C ASN A 269 -9.68 -16.48 6.09
N TYR A 270 -10.84 -16.08 6.62
CA TYR A 270 -12.10 -16.19 5.89
C TYR A 270 -12.10 -15.36 4.60
N THR A 271 -11.65 -14.09 4.66
CA THR A 271 -11.58 -13.30 3.43
C THR A 271 -10.55 -13.82 2.45
N GLU A 272 -9.45 -14.41 2.92
CA GLU A 272 -8.43 -15.03 2.09
C GLU A 272 -8.99 -16.25 1.35
N GLU A 273 -9.75 -17.11 2.03
CA GLU A 273 -10.49 -18.23 1.42
C GLU A 273 -11.46 -17.74 0.34
N LEU A 274 -12.24 -16.69 0.64
CA LEU A 274 -13.17 -16.11 -0.34
C LEU A 274 -12.43 -15.54 -1.56
N MET A 275 -11.26 -14.92 -1.36
CA MET A 275 -10.44 -14.40 -2.46
C MET A 275 -9.95 -15.53 -3.35
N ASN A 276 -9.41 -16.61 -2.78
CA ASN A 276 -8.94 -17.77 -3.53
C ASN A 276 -10.07 -18.47 -4.28
N LYS A 277 -11.30 -18.45 -3.74
CA LYS A 277 -12.46 -19.06 -4.36
C LYS A 277 -13.09 -18.22 -5.47
N TYR A 278 -13.35 -16.93 -5.20
CA TYR A 278 -14.21 -16.11 -6.05
C TYR A 278 -13.47 -15.08 -6.90
N VAL A 279 -12.14 -14.98 -6.80
CA VAL A 279 -11.33 -14.05 -7.61
C VAL A 279 -10.37 -14.81 -8.51
N SER A 280 -10.49 -14.58 -9.82
CA SER A 280 -9.66 -15.19 -10.86
C SER A 280 -8.52 -14.28 -11.31
N LEU A 281 -7.40 -14.86 -11.75
CA LEU A 281 -6.35 -14.10 -12.44
C LEU A 281 -6.81 -13.55 -13.78
N LYS A 282 -7.74 -14.25 -14.45
CA LYS A 282 -8.28 -13.82 -15.75
C LYS A 282 -9.41 -12.83 -15.53
N ARG A 283 -9.46 -11.80 -16.36
CA ARG A 283 -10.63 -10.91 -16.41
C ARG A 283 -11.80 -11.70 -16.99
N ASN A 284 -12.98 -11.51 -16.40
CA ASN A 284 -14.23 -11.98 -16.96
C ASN A 284 -14.70 -11.04 -18.09
N GLY A 285 -15.90 -11.31 -18.64
CA GLY A 285 -16.48 -10.53 -19.73
C GLY A 285 -17.09 -9.19 -19.34
N SER A 286 -16.88 -8.70 -18.11
CA SER A 286 -17.45 -7.42 -17.68
C SER A 286 -16.83 -6.23 -18.42
N VAL A 287 -17.64 -5.19 -18.58
CA VAL A 287 -17.29 -3.99 -19.34
C VAL A 287 -17.48 -2.76 -18.46
N TYR A 288 -16.41 -1.99 -18.28
CA TYR A 288 -16.45 -0.72 -17.56
C TYR A 288 -16.75 0.43 -18.52
N ASN A 289 -17.97 0.97 -18.46
CA ASN A 289 -18.32 2.18 -19.18
C ASN A 289 -17.83 3.41 -18.39
N ARG A 290 -16.72 4.03 -18.83
CA ARG A 290 -16.31 5.35 -18.32
C ARG A 290 -17.24 6.46 -18.77
N GLY A 291 -17.88 6.26 -19.92
CA GLY A 291 -18.81 7.18 -20.58
C GLY A 291 -18.20 8.54 -20.93
N LYS A 292 -19.09 9.46 -21.29
CA LYS A 292 -18.78 10.87 -21.56
C LYS A 292 -19.17 11.74 -20.36
N PRO A 293 -18.80 13.04 -20.34
CA PRO A 293 -19.36 13.98 -19.37
C PRO A 293 -20.90 13.93 -19.39
N THR A 294 -21.52 14.05 -18.21
CA THR A 294 -22.98 13.93 -18.04
C THR A 294 -23.77 14.95 -18.86
N SER A 295 -23.16 16.09 -19.22
CA SER A 295 -23.75 17.11 -20.10
C SER A 295 -23.99 16.64 -21.54
N GLN A 296 -23.38 15.54 -21.98
CA GLN A 296 -23.62 14.95 -23.30
C GLN A 296 -24.80 13.98 -23.32
N TYR A 297 -25.44 13.76 -22.17
CA TYR A 297 -26.61 12.91 -22.04
C TYR A 297 -27.85 13.75 -21.71
N ASN A 298 -29.00 13.30 -22.19
CA ASN A 298 -30.27 13.97 -21.92
C ASN A 298 -30.84 13.52 -20.58
N GLN A 299 -31.46 14.44 -19.85
CA GLN A 299 -32.01 14.16 -18.52
C GLN A 299 -33.48 13.72 -18.56
N LEU A 300 -34.24 14.12 -19.59
CA LEU A 300 -35.70 13.96 -19.62
C LEU A 300 -36.21 12.99 -20.68
N ASN A 301 -35.58 12.95 -21.86
CA ASN A 301 -36.00 12.09 -22.96
C ASN A 301 -34.84 11.75 -23.91
N GLY A 302 -35.04 10.73 -24.74
CA GLY A 302 -34.12 10.33 -25.79
C GLY A 302 -34.53 8.98 -26.37
N GLU A 303 -33.89 8.58 -27.45
CA GLU A 303 -34.15 7.31 -28.14
C GLU A 303 -33.77 6.10 -27.27
N TYR A 304 -32.68 6.20 -26.51
CA TYR A 304 -32.15 5.14 -25.67
C TYR A 304 -32.20 5.52 -24.19
N THR A 305 -32.80 4.65 -23.37
CA THR A 305 -32.80 4.78 -21.90
C THR A 305 -31.58 4.08 -21.30
N LEU A 306 -30.86 4.75 -20.40
CA LEU A 306 -29.62 4.25 -19.79
C LEU A 306 -29.75 4.09 -18.28
N ILE A 307 -29.21 2.99 -17.75
CA ILE A 307 -29.00 2.80 -16.30
C ILE A 307 -27.89 3.77 -15.85
N TYR A 308 -28.16 4.66 -14.89
CA TYR A 308 -27.15 5.67 -14.48
C TYR A 308 -26.79 5.61 -12.99
N LYS A 309 -27.77 5.74 -12.10
CA LYS A 309 -27.58 5.56 -10.66
C LYS A 309 -28.66 4.63 -10.12
N PRO A 310 -28.55 4.14 -8.87
CA PRO A 310 -29.65 3.42 -8.25
C PRO A 310 -30.96 4.22 -8.37
N SER A 311 -31.95 3.62 -9.01
CA SER A 311 -33.28 4.22 -9.26
C SER A 311 -33.29 5.49 -10.15
N GLU A 312 -32.20 5.82 -10.84
CA GLU A 312 -32.13 6.95 -11.78
C GLU A 312 -31.74 6.47 -13.18
N LYS A 313 -32.49 6.97 -14.18
CA LYS A 313 -32.19 6.79 -15.60
C LYS A 313 -31.76 8.11 -16.23
N ILE A 314 -30.93 8.03 -17.24
CA ILE A 314 -30.64 9.12 -18.18
C ILE A 314 -30.90 8.63 -19.59
N PHE A 315 -30.83 9.51 -20.58
CA PHE A 315 -31.16 9.18 -21.96
C PHE A 315 -30.05 9.59 -22.92
N ALA A 316 -29.98 8.90 -24.05
CA ALA A 316 -29.11 9.22 -25.17
C ALA A 316 -29.90 9.21 -26.48
N ASN A 317 -29.46 10.03 -27.43
CA ASN A 317 -30.04 10.09 -28.78
C ASN A 317 -29.28 9.25 -29.80
N THR A 318 -28.17 8.63 -29.41
CA THR A 318 -27.38 7.79 -30.32
C THR A 318 -26.97 6.49 -29.64
N VAL A 319 -26.83 5.43 -30.42
CA VAL A 319 -26.47 4.10 -29.94
C VAL A 319 -25.04 4.04 -29.38
N GLU A 320 -24.13 4.90 -29.86
CA GLU A 320 -22.75 4.98 -29.39
C GLU A 320 -22.66 5.43 -27.92
N LEU A 321 -23.62 6.24 -27.47
CA LEU A 321 -23.74 6.65 -26.07
C LEU A 321 -24.50 5.61 -25.23
N ALA A 322 -25.28 4.74 -25.87
CA ALA A 322 -26.06 3.66 -25.26
C ALA A 322 -25.28 2.35 -25.13
N ILE A 323 -24.06 2.41 -24.59
CA ILE A 323 -23.18 1.24 -24.43
C ILE A 323 -23.91 0.11 -23.71
N GLY A 324 -23.87 -1.09 -24.28
CA GLY A 324 -24.51 -2.28 -23.73
C GLY A 324 -26.01 -2.40 -24.00
N TYR A 325 -26.62 -1.49 -24.77
CA TYR A 325 -27.99 -1.66 -25.27
C TYR A 325 -28.12 -2.95 -26.10
N GLY A 326 -29.23 -3.67 -25.97
CA GLY A 326 -29.47 -4.98 -26.59
C GLY A 326 -28.77 -6.16 -25.91
N ILE A 327 -27.93 -5.93 -24.90
CA ILE A 327 -27.20 -6.97 -24.17
C ILE A 327 -27.89 -7.29 -22.85
N LYS A 328 -28.16 -8.57 -22.57
CA LYS A 328 -28.64 -9.00 -21.24
C LYS A 328 -27.51 -8.82 -20.23
N LYS A 329 -27.75 -8.13 -19.11
CA LYS A 329 -26.66 -7.74 -18.21
C LYS A 329 -27.10 -7.47 -16.78
N ILE A 330 -26.14 -7.48 -15.86
CA ILE A 330 -26.25 -6.84 -14.54
C ILE A 330 -25.33 -5.63 -14.50
N ALA A 331 -25.88 -4.45 -14.24
CA ALA A 331 -25.17 -3.19 -14.04
C ALA A 331 -24.82 -3.00 -12.57
N VAL A 332 -23.54 -2.79 -12.25
CA VAL A 332 -23.00 -2.66 -10.90
C VAL A 332 -22.52 -1.23 -10.66
N PHE A 333 -23.02 -0.60 -9.59
CA PHE A 333 -22.72 0.80 -9.28
C PHE A 333 -21.47 0.94 -8.41
N LEU A 334 -20.39 1.52 -8.97
CA LEU A 334 -19.09 1.65 -8.31
C LEU A 334 -19.09 2.59 -7.09
N ILE A 335 -20.04 3.53 -7.04
CA ILE A 335 -20.17 4.57 -6.02
C ILE A 335 -21.43 4.35 -5.17
N SER A 336 -21.83 3.09 -4.97
CA SER A 336 -22.94 2.74 -4.08
C SER A 336 -22.40 2.22 -2.74
N PRO A 337 -22.64 2.92 -1.61
CA PRO A 337 -22.29 2.40 -0.29
C PRO A 337 -22.95 1.05 0.02
N ASP A 338 -24.18 0.86 -0.45
CA ASP A 338 -24.95 -0.37 -0.25
C ASP A 338 -24.70 -1.44 -1.32
N LEU A 339 -23.66 -1.25 -2.16
CA LEU A 339 -23.30 -2.16 -3.25
C LEU A 339 -24.47 -2.50 -4.21
N LYS A 340 -25.33 -1.51 -4.49
CA LYS A 340 -26.50 -1.67 -5.35
C LYS A 340 -26.07 -2.08 -6.77
N PHE A 341 -26.97 -2.78 -7.43
CA PHE A 341 -26.87 -3.16 -8.83
C PHE A 341 -28.27 -3.14 -9.46
N GLU A 342 -28.35 -3.21 -10.77
CA GLU A 342 -29.61 -3.32 -11.51
C GLU A 342 -29.48 -4.34 -12.64
N SER A 343 -30.46 -5.22 -12.78
CA SER A 343 -30.50 -6.25 -13.81
C SER A 343 -31.35 -5.82 -15.00
N ASP A 344 -30.86 -6.11 -16.20
CA ASP A 344 -31.56 -5.91 -17.47
C ASP A 344 -31.49 -7.22 -18.27
N PHE A 345 -32.44 -8.11 -18.00
CA PHE A 345 -32.50 -9.45 -18.62
C PHE A 345 -33.06 -9.45 -20.04
N ASP A 346 -33.63 -8.32 -20.48
CA ASP A 346 -34.18 -8.14 -21.82
C ASP A 346 -33.25 -7.30 -22.72
N GLY A 347 -32.19 -6.71 -22.15
CA GLY A 347 -31.27 -5.83 -22.88
C GLY A 347 -31.89 -4.48 -23.26
N LYS A 348 -32.95 -4.06 -22.58
CA LYS A 348 -33.75 -2.87 -22.93
C LYS A 348 -33.01 -1.56 -22.66
N TYR A 349 -31.99 -1.56 -21.79
CA TYR A 349 -31.31 -0.34 -21.36
C TYR A 349 -29.86 -0.31 -21.84
N GLY A 350 -29.34 0.86 -22.17
CA GLY A 350 -27.89 1.07 -22.21
C GLY A 350 -27.33 1.33 -20.81
N ILE A 351 -26.02 1.53 -20.71
CA ILE A 351 -25.31 1.77 -19.46
C ILE A 351 -24.75 3.19 -19.50
N GLY A 352 -25.05 3.97 -18.47
CA GLY A 352 -24.54 5.33 -18.28
C GLY A 352 -23.06 5.37 -17.88
N PRO A 353 -22.48 6.59 -17.74
CA PRO A 353 -21.08 6.76 -17.39
C PRO A 353 -20.76 6.24 -15.99
N ASN A 354 -19.52 5.77 -15.81
CA ASN A 354 -18.94 5.27 -14.56
C ASN A 354 -19.60 4.03 -13.94
N ILE A 355 -20.11 3.13 -14.77
CA ILE A 355 -20.78 1.88 -14.35
C ILE A 355 -20.08 0.69 -15.02
N ILE A 356 -19.99 -0.42 -14.29
CA ILE A 356 -19.58 -1.70 -14.87
C ILE A 356 -20.83 -2.52 -15.13
N TYR A 357 -20.91 -3.20 -16.27
CA TYR A 357 -21.91 -4.26 -16.45
C TYR A 357 -21.25 -5.61 -16.71
N ILE A 358 -21.89 -6.67 -16.24
CA ILE A 358 -21.53 -8.05 -16.51
C ILE A 358 -22.54 -8.59 -17.54
N PRO A 359 -22.13 -8.89 -18.78
CA PRO A 359 -22.98 -9.54 -19.75
C PRO A 359 -23.45 -10.92 -19.27
N LEU A 360 -24.67 -11.29 -19.62
CA LEU A 360 -25.31 -12.56 -19.27
C LEU A 360 -25.61 -13.36 -20.53
N LYS A 361 -25.40 -14.67 -20.47
CA LYS A 361 -25.79 -15.63 -21.50
C LYS A 361 -27.31 -15.85 -21.48
N ASN A 362 -27.89 -15.97 -20.29
CA ASN A 362 -29.31 -16.23 -20.10
C ASN A 362 -29.82 -15.72 -18.73
N LYS A 363 -31.13 -15.84 -18.51
CA LYS A 363 -31.80 -15.38 -17.28
C LYS A 363 -31.43 -16.21 -16.06
N GLU A 364 -31.12 -17.49 -16.24
CA GLU A 364 -30.72 -18.39 -15.14
C GLU A 364 -29.38 -17.96 -14.54
N GLU A 365 -28.36 -17.74 -15.39
CA GLU A 365 -27.08 -17.15 -14.98
C GLU A 365 -27.28 -15.80 -14.29
N GLY A 366 -28.17 -14.97 -14.83
CA GLY A 366 -28.58 -13.71 -14.21
C GLY A 366 -29.08 -13.86 -12.78
N ASN A 367 -30.05 -14.76 -12.55
CA ASN A 367 -30.62 -15.01 -11.22
C ASN A 367 -29.57 -15.52 -10.22
N ILE A 368 -28.65 -16.37 -10.67
CA ILE A 368 -27.56 -16.89 -9.85
C ILE A 368 -26.61 -15.75 -9.43
N LEU A 369 -26.21 -14.92 -10.40
CA LEU A 369 -25.34 -13.79 -10.13
C LEU A 369 -26.01 -12.74 -9.24
N GLU A 370 -27.32 -12.47 -9.41
CA GLU A 370 -28.06 -11.63 -8.47
C GLU A 370 -28.02 -12.18 -7.05
N THR A 371 -28.21 -13.49 -6.88
CA THR A 371 -28.18 -14.15 -5.58
C THR A 371 -26.82 -13.97 -4.92
N PHE A 372 -25.73 -14.14 -5.69
CA PHE A 372 -24.38 -13.87 -5.22
C PHE A 372 -24.17 -12.40 -4.85
N LEU A 373 -24.57 -11.46 -5.69
CA LEU A 373 -24.40 -10.01 -5.45
C LEU A 373 -25.25 -9.50 -4.27
N LYS A 374 -26.33 -10.21 -3.90
CA LYS A 374 -27.13 -9.95 -2.69
C LYS A 374 -26.55 -10.62 -1.43
N SER A 375 -25.57 -11.51 -1.57
CA SER A 375 -25.08 -12.34 -0.47
C SER A 375 -24.10 -11.61 0.46
N ASN A 376 -23.99 -12.12 1.69
CA ASN A 376 -22.95 -11.69 2.64
C ASN A 376 -21.54 -12.00 2.14
N ILE A 377 -21.37 -13.01 1.28
CA ILE A 377 -20.07 -13.35 0.67
C ILE A 377 -19.57 -12.20 -0.20
N TYR A 378 -20.39 -11.73 -1.15
CA TYR A 378 -20.03 -10.61 -2.01
C TYR A 378 -19.80 -9.32 -1.20
N LYS A 379 -20.68 -9.04 -0.24
CA LYS A 379 -20.51 -7.89 0.66
C LYS A 379 -19.17 -7.95 1.40
N THR A 380 -18.78 -9.12 1.89
CA THR A 380 -17.49 -9.33 2.58
C THR A 380 -16.31 -9.06 1.64
N LEU A 381 -16.32 -9.63 0.43
CA LEU A 381 -15.28 -9.41 -0.59
C LEU A 381 -15.15 -7.93 -1.00
N ALA A 382 -16.28 -7.26 -1.25
CA ALA A 382 -16.30 -5.87 -1.67
C ALA A 382 -15.76 -4.94 -0.58
N LEU A 383 -16.15 -5.17 0.69
CA LEU A 383 -15.72 -4.34 1.81
C LEU A 383 -14.26 -4.59 2.20
N SER A 384 -13.77 -5.84 2.11
CA SER A 384 -12.40 -6.17 2.49
C SER A 384 -11.36 -5.59 1.53
N THR A 385 -11.71 -5.40 0.26
CA THR A 385 -10.85 -4.83 -0.80
C THR A 385 -10.98 -3.30 -0.97
N LYS A 386 -11.83 -2.67 -0.15
CA LYS A 386 -12.14 -1.23 -0.24
C LYS A 386 -10.92 -0.37 0.09
N THR A 387 -10.80 0.75 -0.62
CA THR A 387 -9.85 1.85 -0.30
C THR A 387 -10.60 3.17 -0.20
N ASN A 388 -9.98 4.22 0.34
CA ASN A 388 -10.69 5.44 0.75
C ASN A 388 -11.36 6.20 -0.39
N ARG A 389 -10.93 5.98 -1.64
CA ARG A 389 -11.45 6.68 -2.82
C ARG A 389 -12.58 5.95 -3.55
N GLN A 390 -12.83 4.67 -3.27
CA GLN A 390 -13.76 3.84 -4.05
C GLN A 390 -14.55 2.92 -3.11
N PHE A 391 -15.88 2.89 -3.24
CA PHE A 391 -16.73 1.95 -2.49
C PHE A 391 -16.55 0.52 -2.99
N LEU A 392 -16.49 0.34 -4.31
CA LEU A 392 -16.26 -0.94 -4.96
C LEU A 392 -15.07 -0.85 -5.90
N LYS A 393 -14.14 -1.80 -5.77
CA LYS A 393 -13.00 -1.91 -6.68
C LYS A 393 -13.45 -2.44 -8.03
N ILE A 394 -13.16 -1.68 -9.09
CA ILE A 394 -13.36 -2.12 -10.49
C ILE A 394 -12.75 -3.51 -10.72
N LYS A 395 -11.51 -3.70 -10.26
CA LYS A 395 -10.80 -4.98 -10.38
C LYS A 395 -11.53 -6.15 -9.72
N LEU A 396 -12.29 -5.92 -8.63
CA LEU A 396 -13.05 -7.01 -8.01
C LEU A 396 -14.07 -7.55 -9.00
N ILE A 397 -14.87 -6.66 -9.62
CA ILE A 397 -15.90 -7.04 -10.58
C ILE A 397 -15.29 -7.65 -11.84
N GLU A 398 -14.22 -7.06 -12.36
CA GLU A 398 -13.52 -7.58 -13.55
C GLU A 398 -12.91 -8.96 -13.36
N HIS A 399 -12.62 -9.35 -12.12
CA HIS A 399 -11.96 -10.61 -11.81
C HIS A 399 -12.83 -11.57 -10.99
N LEU A 400 -14.13 -11.32 -10.85
CA LEU A 400 -15.03 -12.32 -10.28
C LEU A 400 -14.96 -13.61 -11.11
N HIS A 401 -14.76 -14.74 -10.43
CA HIS A 401 -14.73 -16.07 -11.03
C HIS A 401 -16.16 -16.54 -11.32
N LEU A 402 -16.77 -16.00 -12.38
CA LEU A 402 -18.19 -16.21 -12.69
C LEU A 402 -18.57 -17.69 -12.78
N ASP A 403 -17.73 -18.54 -13.39
CA ASP A 403 -18.01 -19.98 -13.50
C ASP A 403 -18.07 -20.68 -12.13
N GLN A 404 -17.24 -20.24 -11.17
CA GLN A 404 -17.20 -20.80 -9.82
C GLN A 404 -18.45 -20.37 -9.04
N ILE A 405 -18.86 -19.10 -9.18
CA ILE A 405 -20.09 -18.57 -8.59
C ILE A 405 -21.31 -19.37 -9.08
N VAL A 406 -21.35 -19.67 -10.38
CA VAL A 406 -22.42 -20.49 -10.98
C VAL A 406 -22.43 -21.90 -10.40
N GLN A 407 -21.28 -22.56 -10.35
CA GLN A 407 -21.16 -23.92 -9.81
C GLN A 407 -21.60 -24.03 -8.34
N ASP A 408 -21.18 -23.10 -7.49
CA ASP A 408 -21.47 -23.15 -6.05
C ASP A 408 -22.97 -23.02 -5.73
N ILE A 409 -23.70 -22.19 -6.48
CA ILE A 409 -25.13 -21.97 -6.23
C ILE A 409 -25.98 -23.12 -6.77
N HIS A 410 -25.53 -23.79 -7.83
CA HIS A 410 -26.16 -25.03 -8.30
C HIS A 410 -25.97 -26.19 -7.31
N TYR A 411 -24.90 -26.17 -6.49
CA TYR A 411 -24.67 -27.17 -5.44
C TYR A 411 -25.47 -26.83 -4.17
N LYS A 412 -26.80 -26.98 -4.23
CA LYS A 412 -27.57 -27.25 -2.99
C LYS A 412 -27.30 -28.72 -2.61
N PRO A 413 -26.74 -29.03 -1.43
CA PRO A 413 -26.65 -30.42 -1.00
C PRO A 413 -28.08 -30.98 -1.01
N LYS A 414 -28.26 -32.15 -1.67
CA LYS A 414 -29.48 -32.92 -1.52
C LYS A 414 -29.65 -33.16 -0.01
N LYS A 415 -30.67 -32.52 0.58
CA LYS A 415 -31.10 -32.80 1.95
C LYS A 415 -31.63 -34.21 2.04
#